data_AF-W6LDG4-F1
#
_entry.id   AF-W6LDG4-F1
#
_cell.length_a   1.000
_cell.length_b   1.000
_cell.length_c   1.000
_cell.angle_alpha   90.00
_cell.angle_beta   90.00
_cell.angle_gamma   90.00
#
_symmetry.space_group_name_H-M   'P 1'
#
loop_
_entity.id
_entity.type
_entity.pdbx_description
1 polymer ?
#
loop_
_entity_poly.entity_id
_entity_poly.type
_entity_poly.pdbx_seq_one_letter_code
_entity_poly.pdbx_strand_id
1 'polypeptide(L)'
;MYDDNDAPPPARSAHSKPSRRNSSTQLGSHALPTPQRHRPIDPRFDPMFGNADLSQFKNNYKFLQEQIEEEETRRQHRIRCLKCILRRFTLEDAGEDLAEYDLSEDERMIFGEDQLQELNHLKLTPSERIHAELDKLKRESQLYKSKTKGNAAVSRKAQIKKGLMRKEVQAVKMGTKLKPYFPKRSVVKKAIHADTFESLEQKGGKHAVERYLARKSKKQH
;
A
#
# COMPACT_ATOMS: atom_id res chain seq x y z
N MET A 1 81.07 6.56 24.23
CA MET A 1 80.09 5.67 23.59
C MET A 1 78.91 6.52 23.20
N TYR A 2 78.67 6.69 21.90
CA TYR A 2 77.54 7.47 21.39
C TYR A 2 76.39 6.49 21.10
N ASP A 3 75.23 6.77 21.69
CA ASP A 3 74.02 5.95 21.60
C ASP A 3 73.25 6.36 20.34
N ASP A 4 73.27 5.49 19.33
CA ASP A 4 72.87 5.75 17.94
C ASP A 4 71.43 5.28 17.68
N ASN A 5 70.49 5.69 18.55
CA ASN A 5 69.10 5.24 18.54
C ASN A 5 68.09 6.37 18.21
N ASP A 6 68.48 7.32 17.37
CA ASP A 6 67.56 8.34 16.85
C ASP A 6 67.10 8.01 15.42
N ALA A 7 66.42 6.86 15.28
CA ALA A 7 65.79 6.48 14.02
C ALA A 7 64.38 7.12 13.92
N PRO A 8 64.01 7.70 12.76
CA PRO A 8 62.70 8.32 12.59
C PRO A 8 61.56 7.29 12.73
N PRO A 9 60.39 7.69 13.24
CA PRO A 9 59.27 6.78 13.45
C PRO A 9 58.81 6.17 12.12
N PRO A 10 58.34 4.91 12.12
CA PRO A 10 57.94 4.21 10.90
C PRO A 10 56.79 4.93 10.20
N ALA A 11 56.92 5.12 8.88
CA ALA A 11 55.92 5.79 8.06
C ALA A 11 54.58 5.06 8.12
N ARG A 12 53.56 5.70 8.69
CA ARG A 12 52.18 5.20 8.72
C ARG A 12 51.46 5.59 7.44
N SER A 13 51.04 4.60 6.65
CA SER A 13 50.13 4.80 5.52
C SER A 13 48.77 5.32 6.00
N ALA A 14 48.30 6.43 5.44
CA ALA A 14 46.99 7.04 5.74
C ALA A 14 45.79 6.13 5.41
N HIS A 15 46.00 5.05 4.64
CA HIS A 15 44.94 4.12 4.23
C HIS A 15 44.93 2.81 5.03
N SER A 16 45.85 2.63 5.98
CA SER A 16 45.85 1.47 6.86
C SER A 16 45.02 1.74 8.11
N LYS A 17 43.81 1.16 8.17
CA LYS A 17 42.99 1.20 9.38
C LYS A 17 43.63 0.31 10.46
N PRO A 18 43.70 0.76 11.73
CA PRO A 18 44.25 -0.06 12.80
C PRO A 18 43.43 -1.33 12.97
N SER A 19 44.12 -2.47 12.92
CA SER A 19 43.54 -3.79 13.22
C SER A 19 43.06 -3.77 14.67
N ARG A 20 41.73 -3.82 14.87
CA ARG A 20 41.13 -3.98 16.20
C ARG A 20 41.47 -5.38 16.70
N ARG A 21 42.57 -5.48 17.46
CA ARG A 21 42.80 -6.62 18.36
C ARG A 21 41.69 -6.59 19.41
N ASN A 22 40.71 -7.47 19.27
CA ASN A 22 39.83 -7.85 20.37
C ASN A 22 40.68 -8.64 21.37
N SER A 23 41.32 -7.94 22.30
CA SER A 23 41.98 -8.55 23.44
C SER A 23 40.95 -8.86 24.53
N SER A 24 40.47 -10.10 24.60
CA SER A 24 39.96 -10.66 25.85
C SER A 24 39.86 -12.19 25.80
N THR A 25 41.01 -12.85 25.70
CA THR A 25 41.22 -14.17 26.31
C THR A 25 42.26 -13.97 27.41
N GLN A 26 41.82 -13.56 28.59
CA GLN A 26 42.54 -13.78 29.85
C GLN A 26 41.52 -14.17 30.92
N LEU A 27 41.83 -15.29 31.57
CA LEU A 27 41.16 -15.82 32.74
C LEU A 27 41.20 -14.80 33.89
N GLY A 28 40.10 -14.75 34.65
CA GLY A 28 40.10 -14.33 36.05
C GLY A 28 40.09 -12.83 36.30
N SER A 29 38.96 -12.36 36.87
CA SER A 29 38.79 -11.15 37.69
C SER A 29 37.61 -10.30 37.22
N HIS A 30 36.78 -9.91 38.18
CA HIS A 30 35.53 -9.17 38.05
C HIS A 30 35.61 -7.96 37.11
N ALA A 31 35.09 -8.12 35.89
CA ALA A 31 34.82 -7.00 35.00
C ALA A 31 33.57 -6.27 35.52
N LEU A 32 33.77 -5.12 36.17
CA LEU A 32 32.67 -4.21 36.49
C LEU A 32 31.97 -3.83 35.17
N PRO A 33 30.63 -3.88 35.09
CA PRO A 33 29.90 -3.52 33.89
C PRO A 33 30.18 -2.05 33.58
N THR A 34 30.89 -1.79 32.48
CA THR A 34 31.08 -0.44 31.98
C THR A 34 29.71 0.21 31.79
N PRO A 35 29.45 1.39 32.39
CA PRO A 35 28.16 2.05 32.25
C PRO A 35 27.97 2.38 30.77
N GLN A 36 26.99 1.72 30.14
CA GLN A 36 26.57 2.12 28.80
C GLN A 36 26.11 3.57 28.89
N ARG A 37 26.84 4.47 28.21
CA ARG A 37 26.37 5.84 28.04
C ARG A 37 25.00 5.77 27.38
N HIS A 38 23.96 6.14 28.12
CA HIS A 38 22.62 6.31 27.57
C HIS A 38 22.74 7.26 26.38
N ARG A 39 22.44 6.75 25.19
CA ARG A 39 22.27 7.64 24.04
C ARG A 39 21.09 8.55 24.39
N PRO A 40 21.13 9.85 24.09
CA PRO A 40 19.94 10.67 24.17
C PRO A 40 18.88 10.04 23.27
N ILE A 41 17.90 9.40 23.90
CA ILE A 41 16.74 8.83 23.22
C ILE A 41 15.77 10.00 23.07
N ASP A 42 15.32 10.24 21.84
CA ASP A 42 14.23 11.18 21.59
C ASP A 42 13.02 10.70 22.42
N PRO A 43 12.46 11.54 23.31
CA PRO A 43 11.42 11.15 24.25
C PRO A 43 10.16 10.60 23.56
N ARG A 44 9.95 10.87 22.26
CA ARG A 44 8.88 10.26 21.46
C ARG A 44 9.07 8.76 21.22
N PHE A 45 10.28 8.25 21.40
CA PHE A 45 10.67 6.86 21.20
C PHE A 45 11.22 6.22 22.47
N ASP A 46 10.99 6.85 23.64
CA ASP A 46 11.38 6.30 24.92
C ASP A 46 10.48 5.08 25.25
N PRO A 47 11.07 3.88 25.41
CA PRO A 47 10.34 2.66 25.75
C PRO A 47 9.49 2.77 27.03
N MET A 48 9.79 3.74 27.90
CA MET A 48 9.01 3.99 29.12
C MET A 48 7.59 4.50 28.88
N PHE A 49 7.31 5.12 27.72
CA PHE A 49 5.94 5.56 27.36
C PHE A 49 5.06 4.45 26.78
N GLY A 50 5.56 3.22 26.75
CA GLY A 50 4.86 2.05 26.21
C GLY A 50 4.91 1.98 24.68
N ASN A 51 4.81 0.77 24.14
CA ASN A 51 4.68 0.59 22.69
C ASN A 51 3.33 1.15 22.26
N ALA A 52 3.32 2.12 21.34
CA ALA A 52 2.09 2.66 20.78
C ALA A 52 1.18 1.52 20.29
N ASP A 53 -0.01 1.38 20.88
CA ASP A 53 -0.95 0.35 20.48
C ASP A 53 -1.51 0.70 19.10
N LEU A 54 -0.94 0.06 18.09
CA LEU A 54 -1.38 0.14 16.69
C LEU A 54 -2.87 -0.14 16.52
N SER A 55 -3.48 -0.94 17.41
CA SER A 55 -4.91 -1.22 17.39
C SER A 55 -5.72 -0.01 17.84
N GLN A 56 -5.38 0.59 18.98
CA GLN A 56 -6.00 1.83 19.46
C GLN A 56 -5.80 2.98 18.47
N PHE A 57 -4.59 3.15 17.93
CA PHE A 57 -4.33 4.16 16.91
C PHE A 57 -5.26 3.99 15.70
N LYS A 58 -5.38 2.77 15.17
CA LYS A 58 -6.28 2.50 14.03
C LYS A 58 -7.73 2.78 14.37
N ASN A 59 -8.18 2.44 15.57
CA ASN A 59 -9.55 2.69 15.99
C ASN A 59 -9.81 4.20 16.10
N ASN A 60 -8.88 4.95 16.69
CA ASN A 60 -9.01 6.40 16.86
C ASN A 60 -8.99 7.16 15.53
N TYR A 61 -8.25 6.65 14.53
CA TYR A 61 -8.09 7.30 13.22
C TYR A 61 -8.85 6.62 12.08
N LYS A 62 -9.75 5.68 12.39
CA LYS A 62 -10.55 4.97 11.36
C LYS A 62 -11.37 5.93 10.51
N PHE A 63 -11.87 7.01 11.12
CA PHE A 63 -12.64 8.05 10.44
C PHE A 63 -11.88 8.70 9.28
N LEU A 64 -10.54 8.81 9.34
CA LEU A 64 -9.75 9.36 8.24
C LEU A 64 -9.82 8.45 7.01
N GLN A 65 -9.84 7.14 7.21
CA GLN A 65 -9.99 6.19 6.11
C GLN A 65 -11.42 6.24 5.55
N GLU A 66 -12.44 6.32 6.43
CA GLU A 66 -13.84 6.44 6.02
C GLU A 66 -14.08 7.73 5.23
N GLN A 67 -13.52 8.85 5.67
CA GLN A 67 -13.60 10.14 4.96
C GLN A 67 -12.95 10.06 3.57
N ILE A 68 -11.78 9.42 3.47
CA ILE A 68 -11.10 9.20 2.18
C ILE A 68 -11.94 8.32 1.24
N GLU A 69 -12.61 7.30 1.77
CA GLU A 69 -13.52 6.43 1.01
C GLU A 69 -14.77 7.19 0.56
N GLU A 70 -15.34 8.00 1.44
CA GLU A 70 -16.50 8.85 1.15
C GLU A 70 -16.19 9.94 0.11
N GLU A 71 -15.00 10.54 0.16
CA GLU A 71 -14.55 11.46 -0.88
C GLU A 71 -14.46 10.78 -2.25
N GLU A 72 -14.02 9.51 -2.30
CA GLU A 72 -14.02 8.75 -3.55
C GLU A 72 -15.43 8.40 -4.03
N THR A 73 -16.37 8.06 -3.14
CA THR A 73 -17.76 7.78 -3.56
C THR A 73 -18.42 9.04 -4.11
N ARG A 74 -18.23 10.20 -3.47
CA ARG A 74 -18.68 11.51 -3.98
C ARG A 74 -18.03 11.84 -5.31
N ARG A 75 -16.72 11.64 -5.46
CA ARG A 75 -15.99 11.84 -6.73
C ARG A 75 -16.56 10.96 -7.84
N GLN A 76 -16.83 9.68 -7.57
CA GLN A 76 -17.41 8.76 -8.55
C GLN A 76 -18.85 9.11 -8.92
N HIS A 77 -19.63 9.59 -7.96
CA HIS A 77 -20.96 10.13 -8.21
C HIS A 77 -20.89 11.36 -9.13
N ARG A 78 -20.07 12.36 -8.80
CA ARG A 78 -19.85 13.53 -9.66
C ARG A 78 -19.38 13.17 -11.08
N ILE A 79 -18.48 12.20 -11.22
CA ILE A 79 -18.07 11.69 -12.54
C ILE A 79 -19.26 11.10 -13.32
N ARG A 80 -20.20 10.40 -12.65
CA ARG A 80 -21.41 9.89 -13.29
C ARG A 80 -22.32 11.02 -13.76
N CYS A 81 -22.55 12.02 -12.91
CA CYS A 81 -23.31 13.22 -13.25
C CYS A 81 -22.74 13.91 -14.49
N LEU A 82 -21.43 14.21 -14.50
CA LEU A 82 -20.78 14.87 -15.63
C LEU A 82 -20.86 14.05 -16.92
N LYS A 83 -20.73 12.72 -16.84
CA LYS A 83 -20.89 11.84 -18.02
C LYS A 83 -22.30 11.87 -18.58
N CYS A 84 -23.32 11.93 -17.72
CA CYS A 84 -24.71 12.03 -18.13
C CYS A 84 -24.93 13.32 -18.95
N ILE A 85 -24.41 14.45 -18.46
CA ILE A 85 -24.51 15.74 -19.16
C ILE A 85 -23.72 15.76 -20.47
N LEU A 86 -22.52 15.20 -20.50
CA LEU A 86 -21.78 15.09 -21.77
C LEU A 86 -22.51 14.23 -22.79
N ARG A 87 -23.17 13.14 -22.35
CA ARG A 87 -24.01 12.33 -23.23
C ARG A 87 -25.16 13.16 -23.80
N ARG A 88 -25.82 13.98 -22.97
CA ARG A 88 -26.83 14.92 -23.44
C ARG A 88 -26.29 15.87 -24.51
N PHE A 89 -25.17 16.53 -24.26
CA PHE A 89 -24.55 17.41 -25.27
C PHE A 89 -24.23 16.69 -26.57
N THR A 90 -23.76 15.44 -26.52
CA THR A 90 -23.50 14.68 -27.75
C THR A 90 -24.76 14.35 -28.55
N LEU A 91 -25.91 14.18 -27.90
CA LEU A 91 -27.18 13.94 -28.59
C LEU A 91 -27.76 15.25 -29.15
N GLU A 92 -27.64 16.35 -28.39
CA GLU A 92 -28.00 17.70 -28.84
C GLU A 92 -27.19 18.11 -30.09
N ASP A 93 -25.87 17.89 -30.08
CA ASP A 93 -24.99 18.17 -31.22
C ASP A 93 -25.30 17.28 -32.44
N ALA A 94 -25.81 16.06 -32.22
CA ALA A 94 -26.22 15.15 -33.28
C ALA A 94 -27.59 15.51 -33.90
N GLY A 95 -28.31 16.47 -33.31
CA GLY A 95 -29.65 16.87 -33.74
C GLY A 95 -30.72 15.81 -33.48
N GLU A 96 -30.46 14.88 -32.55
CA GLU A 96 -31.43 13.87 -32.14
C GLU A 96 -32.53 14.50 -31.27
N ASP A 97 -33.77 14.06 -31.44
CA ASP A 97 -34.89 14.59 -30.67
C ASP A 97 -34.79 14.11 -29.22
N LEU A 98 -34.43 15.04 -28.33
CA LEU A 98 -34.33 14.82 -26.88
C LEU A 98 -35.64 14.33 -26.24
N ALA A 99 -36.77 14.49 -26.94
CA ALA A 99 -38.06 13.95 -26.51
C ALA A 99 -38.20 12.44 -26.78
N GLU A 100 -37.47 11.89 -27.77
CA GLU A 100 -37.50 10.46 -28.12
C GLU A 100 -36.51 9.65 -27.25
N TYR A 101 -35.37 10.27 -26.85
CA TYR A 101 -34.47 9.75 -25.83
C TYR A 101 -34.78 10.41 -24.49
N ASP A 102 -35.72 9.85 -23.71
CA ASP A 102 -36.08 10.38 -22.40
C ASP A 102 -34.94 10.21 -21.37
N LEU A 103 -33.92 11.07 -21.46
CA LEU A 103 -32.78 11.14 -20.52
C LEU A 103 -33.24 11.48 -19.11
N SER A 104 -34.48 11.92 -18.94
CA SER A 104 -35.16 12.19 -17.68
C SER A 104 -35.04 11.05 -16.67
N GLU A 105 -35.14 9.79 -17.11
CA GLU A 105 -35.07 8.64 -16.18
C GLU A 105 -33.63 8.41 -15.68
N ASP A 106 -32.65 8.44 -16.60
CA ASP A 106 -31.22 8.36 -16.27
C ASP A 106 -30.78 9.57 -15.42
N GLU A 107 -31.22 10.77 -15.75
CA GLU A 107 -30.94 12.01 -15.01
C GLU A 107 -31.55 11.95 -13.60
N ARG A 108 -32.83 11.55 -13.46
CA ARG A 108 -33.48 11.39 -12.14
C ARG A 108 -32.81 10.30 -11.30
N MET A 109 -32.38 9.20 -11.91
CA MET A 109 -31.69 8.13 -11.20
C MET A 109 -30.31 8.56 -10.69
N ILE A 110 -29.58 9.34 -11.48
CA ILE A 110 -28.18 9.73 -11.17
C ILE A 110 -28.12 10.92 -10.21
N PHE A 111 -28.95 11.94 -10.43
CA PHE A 111 -28.98 13.16 -9.61
C PHE A 111 -29.93 13.04 -8.41
N GLY A 112 -31.01 12.27 -8.53
CA GLY A 112 -32.08 12.24 -7.53
C GLY A 112 -32.94 13.50 -7.55
N GLU A 113 -33.99 13.50 -6.74
CA GLU A 113 -34.92 14.65 -6.62
C GLU A 113 -34.28 15.84 -5.91
N ASP A 114 -33.28 15.59 -5.06
CA ASP A 114 -32.64 16.62 -4.22
C ASP A 114 -31.61 17.49 -4.95
N GLN A 115 -31.13 17.06 -6.13
CA GLN A 115 -30.02 17.73 -6.84
C GLN A 115 -30.43 18.35 -8.19
N LEU A 116 -31.71 18.65 -8.38
CA LEU A 116 -32.23 19.26 -9.61
C LEU A 116 -31.59 20.62 -9.92
N GLN A 117 -31.21 21.39 -8.90
CA GLN A 117 -30.51 22.66 -9.09
C GLN A 117 -29.11 22.46 -9.71
N GLU A 118 -28.39 21.42 -9.27
CA GLU A 118 -27.07 21.07 -9.80
C GLU A 118 -27.19 20.60 -11.25
N LEU A 119 -28.20 19.79 -11.56
CA LEU A 119 -28.52 19.35 -12.91
C LEU A 119 -28.74 20.55 -13.85
N ASN A 120 -29.58 21.50 -13.43
CA ASN A 120 -29.85 22.71 -14.21
C ASN A 120 -28.60 23.56 -14.42
N HIS A 121 -27.79 23.74 -13.37
CA HIS A 121 -26.52 24.45 -13.48
C HIS A 121 -25.58 23.78 -14.48
N LEU A 122 -25.46 22.45 -14.45
CA LEU A 122 -24.60 21.72 -15.38
C LEU A 122 -25.07 21.83 -16.83
N LYS A 123 -26.38 21.81 -17.09
CA LYS A 123 -26.94 21.99 -18.44
C LYS A 123 -26.57 23.35 -19.04
N LEU A 124 -26.44 24.37 -18.22
CA LEU A 124 -26.03 25.72 -18.63
C LEU A 124 -24.51 25.91 -18.71
N THR A 125 -23.74 24.95 -18.18
CA THR A 125 -22.28 25.07 -18.14
C THR A 125 -21.68 24.67 -19.49
N PRO A 126 -20.73 25.44 -20.04
CA PRO A 126 -20.06 25.09 -21.30
C PRO A 126 -19.43 23.69 -21.25
N SER A 127 -19.61 22.91 -22.33
CA SER A 127 -19.13 21.51 -22.44
C SER A 127 -17.62 21.38 -22.16
N GLU A 128 -16.80 22.33 -22.60
CA GLU A 128 -15.36 22.36 -22.35
C GLU A 128 -15.02 22.33 -20.85
N ARG A 129 -15.78 23.07 -20.03
CA ARG A 129 -15.59 23.09 -18.57
C ARG A 129 -15.96 21.75 -17.94
N ILE A 130 -17.03 21.11 -18.43
CA ILE A 130 -17.48 19.79 -17.98
C ILE A 130 -16.43 18.73 -18.32
N HIS A 131 -15.88 18.76 -19.54
CA HIS A 131 -14.79 17.87 -19.95
C HIS A 131 -13.54 18.05 -19.07
N ALA A 132 -13.12 19.29 -18.83
CA ALA A 132 -11.95 19.59 -17.99
C ALA A 132 -12.14 19.09 -16.54
N GLU A 133 -13.31 19.31 -15.95
CA GLU A 133 -13.65 18.81 -14.61
C GLU A 133 -13.62 17.28 -14.58
N LEU A 134 -14.27 16.63 -15.53
CA LEU A 134 -14.34 15.18 -15.62
C LEU A 134 -12.96 14.53 -15.76
N ASP A 135 -12.07 15.12 -16.55
CA ASP A 135 -10.70 14.63 -16.69
C ASP A 135 -9.89 14.80 -15.42
N LYS A 136 -10.05 15.93 -14.70
CA LYS A 136 -9.44 16.14 -13.39
C LYS A 136 -9.90 15.07 -12.40
N LEU A 137 -11.21 14.86 -12.26
CA LEU A 137 -11.77 13.87 -11.33
C LEU A 137 -11.37 12.44 -11.70
N LYS A 138 -11.29 12.11 -12.99
CA LYS A 138 -10.77 10.80 -13.45
C LYS A 138 -9.32 10.59 -13.02
N ARG A 139 -8.45 11.59 -13.16
CA ARG A 139 -7.04 11.52 -12.72
C ARG A 139 -6.96 11.31 -11.21
N GLU A 140 -7.74 12.04 -10.44
CA GLU A 140 -7.80 11.90 -8.98
C GLU A 140 -8.29 10.51 -8.54
N SER A 141 -9.38 10.00 -9.13
CA SER A 141 -9.89 8.64 -8.85
C SER A 141 -8.85 7.57 -9.21
N GLN A 142 -8.12 7.76 -10.31
CA GLN A 142 -7.06 6.84 -10.70
C GLN A 142 -5.90 6.87 -9.70
N LEU A 143 -5.51 8.05 -9.22
CA LEU A 143 -4.49 8.20 -8.19
C LEU A 143 -4.93 7.52 -6.89
N TYR A 144 -6.18 7.72 -6.46
CA TYR A 144 -6.78 7.03 -5.31
C TYR A 144 -6.66 5.50 -5.47
N LYS A 145 -7.11 4.96 -6.61
CA LYS A 145 -7.01 3.52 -6.91
C LYS A 145 -5.58 3.00 -6.88
N SER A 146 -4.61 3.79 -7.35
CA SER A 146 -3.20 3.38 -7.31
C SER A 146 -2.67 3.25 -5.87
N LYS A 147 -3.02 4.20 -5.00
CA LYS A 147 -2.63 4.23 -3.59
C LYS A 147 -3.29 3.08 -2.81
N THR A 148 -4.59 2.88 -2.98
CA THR A 148 -5.35 1.86 -2.24
C THR A 148 -5.02 0.43 -2.69
N LYS A 149 -4.83 0.19 -4.00
CA LYS A 149 -4.43 -1.13 -4.51
C LYS A 149 -3.07 -1.58 -3.99
N GLY A 150 -2.11 -0.66 -3.89
CA GLY A 150 -0.78 -0.95 -3.31
C GLY A 150 -0.89 -1.43 -1.87
N ASN A 151 -1.65 -0.72 -1.05
CA ASN A 151 -1.90 -1.07 0.35
C ASN A 151 -2.63 -2.40 0.49
N ALA A 152 -3.65 -2.64 -0.34
CA ALA A 152 -4.39 -3.91 -0.36
C ALA A 152 -3.47 -5.10 -0.70
N ALA A 153 -2.57 -4.96 -1.67
CA ALA A 153 -1.62 -6.01 -2.05
C ALA A 153 -0.61 -6.31 -0.91
N VAL A 154 -0.12 -5.28 -0.22
CA VAL A 154 0.76 -5.42 0.94
C VAL A 154 0.04 -6.13 2.09
N SER A 155 -1.20 -5.72 2.38
CA SER A 155 -2.05 -6.35 3.40
C SER A 155 -2.31 -7.82 3.11
N ARG A 156 -2.67 -8.17 1.86
CA ARG A 156 -2.91 -9.55 1.43
C ARG A 156 -1.69 -10.45 1.62
N LYS A 157 -0.50 -9.98 1.22
CA LYS A 157 0.76 -10.69 1.46
C LYS A 157 1.01 -10.93 2.95
N ALA A 158 0.76 -9.92 3.80
CA ALA A 158 0.92 -10.03 5.24
C ALA A 158 -0.06 -11.05 5.84
N GLN A 159 -1.32 -11.06 5.39
CA GLN A 159 -2.35 -12.01 5.82
C GLN A 159 -1.98 -13.45 5.45
N ILE A 160 -1.53 -13.69 4.21
CA ILE A 160 -1.08 -15.02 3.76
C ILE A 160 0.12 -15.50 4.59
N LYS A 161 1.13 -14.64 4.79
CA LYS A 161 2.28 -14.97 5.64
C LYS A 161 1.85 -15.31 7.08
N LYS A 162 0.95 -14.51 7.66
CA LYS A 162 0.41 -14.74 9.01
C LYS A 162 -0.37 -16.05 9.08
N GLY A 163 -1.17 -16.38 8.06
CA GLY A 163 -1.90 -17.64 7.95
C GLY A 163 -0.96 -18.85 7.90
N LEU A 164 0.08 -18.79 7.08
CA LEU A 164 1.11 -19.84 7.03
C LEU A 164 1.80 -20.03 8.39
N MET A 165 2.20 -18.94 9.04
CA MET A 165 2.82 -19.01 10.37
C MET A 165 1.87 -19.59 11.42
N ARG A 166 0.58 -19.23 11.38
CA ARG A 166 -0.43 -19.78 12.29
C ARG A 166 -0.58 -21.30 12.11
N LYS A 167 -0.62 -21.79 10.87
CA LYS A 167 -0.68 -23.22 10.57
C LYS A 167 0.54 -23.96 11.11
N GLU A 168 1.73 -23.41 10.95
CA GLU A 168 2.97 -23.99 11.48
C GLU A 168 2.98 -24.04 13.02
N VAL A 169 2.56 -22.96 13.67
CA VAL A 169 2.44 -22.93 15.14
C VAL A 169 1.41 -23.95 15.63
N GLN A 170 0.27 -24.08 14.93
CA GLN A 170 -0.73 -25.10 15.25
C GLN A 170 -0.17 -26.52 15.08
N ALA A 171 0.58 -26.79 14.00
CA ALA A 171 1.21 -28.08 13.78
C ALA A 171 2.18 -28.47 14.92
N VAL A 172 2.91 -27.50 15.47
CA VAL A 172 3.78 -27.72 16.64
C VAL A 172 2.96 -27.99 17.89
N LYS A 173 1.90 -27.21 18.14
CA LYS A 173 1.00 -27.44 19.27
C LYS A 173 0.33 -28.81 19.25
N MET A 174 -0.01 -29.29 18.06
CA MET A 174 -0.60 -30.63 17.85
C MET A 174 0.45 -31.75 17.88
N GLY A 175 1.72 -31.46 18.17
CA GLY A 175 2.79 -32.46 18.24
C GLY A 175 3.24 -33.02 16.89
N THR A 176 2.62 -32.62 15.77
CA THR A 176 2.99 -33.08 14.42
C THR A 176 4.36 -32.56 13.96
N LYS A 177 4.84 -31.46 14.55
CA LYS A 177 6.17 -30.88 14.30
C LYS A 177 6.85 -30.52 15.61
N LEU A 178 8.17 -30.70 15.68
CA LEU A 178 8.95 -30.35 16.87
C LEU A 178 9.23 -28.85 17.00
N LYS A 179 9.36 -28.12 15.88
CA LYS A 179 9.72 -26.69 15.88
C LYS A 179 8.92 -25.89 14.84
N PRO A 180 8.57 -24.63 15.14
CA PRO A 180 7.84 -23.79 14.19
C PRO A 180 8.74 -23.41 13.02
N TYR A 181 8.26 -23.68 11.81
CA TYR A 181 8.97 -23.32 10.58
C TYR A 181 8.60 -21.90 10.14
N PHE A 182 9.61 -21.06 9.90
CA PHE A 182 9.40 -19.75 9.30
C PHE A 182 9.40 -19.87 7.77
N PRO A 183 8.29 -19.54 7.09
CA PRO A 183 8.17 -19.76 5.66
C PRO A 183 9.16 -18.88 4.88
N LYS A 184 9.99 -19.53 4.06
CA LYS A 184 10.89 -18.86 3.11
C LYS A 184 10.10 -18.02 2.11
N ARG A 185 10.75 -17.01 1.52
CA ARG A 185 10.16 -16.10 0.52
C ARG A 185 9.52 -16.85 -0.66
N SER A 186 10.12 -17.94 -1.11
CA SER A 186 9.58 -18.79 -2.19
C SER A 186 8.24 -19.43 -1.84
N VAL A 187 8.09 -19.92 -0.61
CA VAL A 187 6.85 -20.54 -0.11
C VAL A 187 5.74 -19.50 -0.03
N VAL A 188 6.03 -18.32 0.53
CA VAL A 188 5.07 -17.21 0.58
C VAL A 188 4.66 -16.78 -0.83
N LYS A 189 5.60 -16.71 -1.78
CA LYS A 189 5.31 -16.38 -3.18
C LYS A 189 4.39 -17.40 -3.84
N LYS A 190 4.65 -18.70 -3.65
CA LYS A 190 3.78 -19.78 -4.15
C LYS A 190 2.37 -19.66 -3.58
N ALA A 191 2.24 -19.41 -2.27
CA ALA A 191 0.94 -19.24 -1.62
C ALA A 191 0.18 -18.00 -2.14
N ILE A 192 0.88 -16.89 -2.41
CA ILE A 192 0.25 -15.71 -3.05
C ILE A 192 -0.27 -16.04 -4.44
N HIS A 193 0.49 -16.79 -5.25
CA HIS A 193 0.02 -17.20 -6.56
C HIS A 193 -1.19 -18.11 -6.47
N ALA A 194 -1.18 -19.09 -5.56
CA ALA A 194 -2.32 -19.98 -5.33
C ALA A 194 -3.58 -19.18 -4.93
N ASP A 195 -3.46 -18.26 -3.95
CA ASP A 195 -4.55 -17.38 -3.52
C ASP A 195 -5.07 -16.48 -4.66
N THR A 196 -4.18 -16.06 -5.57
CA THR A 196 -4.57 -15.29 -6.74
C THR A 196 -5.39 -16.13 -7.72
N PHE A 197 -4.98 -17.38 -7.98
CA PHE A 197 -5.70 -18.28 -8.86
C PHE A 197 -7.06 -18.68 -8.29
N GLU A 198 -7.11 -19.06 -7.01
CA GLU A 198 -8.35 -19.39 -6.30
C GLU A 198 -9.33 -18.21 -6.34
N SER A 199 -8.85 -16.99 -6.08
CA SER A 199 -9.68 -15.79 -6.15
C SER A 199 -10.18 -15.48 -7.57
N LEU A 200 -9.41 -15.78 -8.61
CA LEU A 200 -9.84 -15.60 -10.00
C LEU A 200 -10.87 -16.65 -10.41
N GLU A 201 -10.65 -17.90 -10.01
CA GLU A 201 -11.58 -18.99 -10.25
C GLU A 201 -12.93 -18.77 -9.55
N GLN A 202 -12.91 -18.33 -8.29
CA GLN A 202 -14.14 -17.98 -7.56
C GLN A 202 -14.91 -16.82 -8.21
N LYS A 203 -14.22 -15.82 -8.75
CA LYS A 203 -14.87 -14.61 -9.31
C LYS A 203 -15.34 -14.75 -10.74
N GLY A 204 -14.68 -15.56 -11.56
CA GLY A 204 -14.97 -15.63 -12.99
C GLY A 204 -14.65 -16.96 -13.63
N GLY A 205 -14.54 -18.01 -12.81
CA GLY A 205 -14.32 -19.38 -13.24
C GLY A 205 -13.00 -19.59 -13.98
N LYS A 206 -12.94 -20.72 -14.69
CA LYS A 206 -11.78 -21.11 -15.52
C LYS A 206 -11.40 -20.04 -16.55
N HIS A 207 -12.40 -19.37 -17.13
CA HIS A 207 -12.17 -18.35 -18.15
C HIS A 207 -11.46 -17.09 -17.62
N ALA A 208 -11.65 -16.73 -16.34
CA ALA A 208 -10.89 -15.64 -15.72
C ALA A 208 -9.42 -16.01 -15.51
N VAL A 209 -9.15 -17.27 -15.16
CA VAL A 209 -7.79 -17.80 -15.00
C VAL A 209 -7.05 -17.83 -16.34
N GLU A 210 -7.69 -18.33 -17.39
CA GLU A 210 -7.13 -18.35 -18.75
C GLU A 210 -6.78 -16.95 -19.26
N ARG A 211 -7.68 -15.98 -19.11
CA ARG A 211 -7.42 -14.57 -19.47
C ARG A 211 -6.28 -13.96 -18.66
N TYR A 212 -6.09 -14.38 -17.42
CA TYR A 212 -4.95 -13.93 -16.62
C TYR A 212 -3.64 -14.52 -17.12
N LEU A 213 -3.61 -15.83 -17.42
CA LEU A 213 -2.45 -16.51 -17.97
C LEU A 213 -2.05 -15.96 -19.34
N ALA A 214 -3.02 -15.76 -20.24
CA ALA A 214 -2.79 -15.18 -21.56
C ALA A 214 -2.21 -13.76 -21.50
N ARG A 215 -2.63 -12.95 -20.52
CA ARG A 215 -2.05 -11.62 -20.28
C ARG A 215 -0.62 -11.70 -19.74
N LYS A 216 -0.29 -12.75 -18.97
CA LYS A 216 1.05 -12.95 -18.42
C LYS A 216 2.03 -13.48 -19.45
N SER A 217 1.62 -14.40 -20.33
CA SER A 217 2.46 -14.92 -21.41
C SER A 217 2.82 -13.83 -22.43
N LYS A 218 1.86 -12.98 -22.80
CA LYS A 218 2.09 -11.84 -23.72
C LYS A 218 3.08 -10.79 -23.23
N LYS A 219 3.39 -10.75 -21.93
CA LYS A 219 4.33 -9.78 -21.34
C LYS A 219 5.75 -10.34 -21.21
N GLN A 220 5.95 -11.62 -21.53
CA GLN A 220 7.26 -12.28 -21.47
C GLN A 220 7.91 -12.47 -22.84
N HIS A 221 7.15 -12.27 -23.92
CA HIS A 221 7.66 -12.01 -25.26
C HIS A 221 7.80 -10.50 -25.46
#